data_AF-A0A812T9V3-F1
#
_entry.id   AF-A0A812T9V3-F1
#
_cell.length_a   1.000
_cell.length_b   1.000
_cell.length_c   1.000
_cell.angle_alpha   90.00
_cell.angle_beta   90.00
_cell.angle_gamma   90.00
#
_symmetry.space_group_name_H-M   'P 1'
#
loop_
_entity.id
_entity.type
_entity.pdbx_description
1 polymer ?
#
loop_
_entity_poly.entity_id
_entity_poly.type
_entity_poly.pdbx_seq_one_letter_code
_entity_poly.pdbx_strand_id
1 'polypeptide(L)'
;MLRLLAALLPAAAAFKALALQGGGARAVAVEAGLFVGLADGEADQAVESCLASFQLLSSVSGSSWFSSELLFSESFLQLLRGMAADPSSAASKFQESWIRPWLTATAVDEKRCPVT
;
A
#
# COMPACT_ATOMS: atom_id res chain seq x y z
N MET A 1 19.53 38.29 22.34
CA MET A 1 20.41 37.24 21.77
C MET A 1 19.81 35.83 21.78
N LEU A 2 18.96 35.44 22.75
CA LEU A 2 18.40 34.07 22.82
C LEU A 2 17.51 33.64 21.61
N ARG A 3 16.81 34.58 20.96
CA ARG A 3 15.96 34.28 19.78
C ARG A 3 16.75 34.01 18.49
N LEU A 4 18.03 34.43 18.43
CA LEU A 4 18.86 34.23 17.25
C LEU A 4 19.44 32.81 17.18
N LEU A 5 19.68 32.16 18.34
CA LEU A 5 20.16 30.77 18.40
C LEU A 5 19.08 29.75 18.01
N ALA A 6 17.81 29.99 18.34
CA ALA A 6 16.70 29.09 17.98
C ALA A 6 16.43 29.05 16.47
N ALA A 7 16.76 30.11 15.73
CA ALA A 7 16.63 30.16 14.27
C ALA A 7 17.81 29.49 13.53
N LEU A 8 18.88 29.12 14.24
CA LEU A 8 20.07 28.45 13.70
C LEU A 8 20.09 26.94 13.99
N LEU A 9 19.19 26.46 14.85
CA LEU A 9 18.97 25.04 15.04
C LEU A 9 18.08 24.53 13.91
N PRO A 10 18.47 23.49 13.15
CA PRO A 10 17.56 22.83 12.24
C PRO A 10 16.32 22.44 13.05
N ALA A 11 15.13 22.80 12.57
CA ALA A 11 13.90 22.26 13.15
C ALA A 11 14.06 20.75 13.13
N ALA A 12 14.00 20.11 14.30
CA ALA A 12 14.05 18.66 14.38
C ALA A 12 12.99 18.11 13.42
N ALA A 13 13.41 17.27 12.47
CA ALA A 13 12.50 16.71 11.49
C ALA A 13 11.31 16.08 12.23
N ALA A 14 10.09 16.46 11.85
CA ALA A 14 8.90 15.97 12.52
C ALA A 14 8.82 14.44 12.42
N PHE A 15 8.59 13.78 13.55
CA PHE A 15 8.34 12.34 13.59
C PHE A 15 6.97 12.06 12.95
N LYS A 16 6.96 11.24 11.90
CA LYS A 16 5.78 10.82 11.15
C LYS A 16 5.48 9.36 11.45
N ALA A 17 4.27 9.09 11.93
CA ALA A 17 3.75 7.74 12.13
C ALA A 17 2.56 7.49 11.21
N LEU A 18 2.45 6.27 10.70
CA LEU A 18 1.36 5.80 9.88
C LEU A 18 0.53 4.76 10.65
N ALA A 19 -0.79 4.93 10.67
CA ALA A 19 -1.72 3.98 11.26
C ALA A 19 -2.73 3.51 10.20
N LEU A 20 -2.83 2.20 10.01
CA LEU A 20 -3.67 1.56 8.99
C LEU A 20 -4.75 0.69 9.62
N GLN A 21 -6.01 0.97 9.26
CA GLN A 21 -7.20 0.34 9.85
C GLN A 21 -7.62 -0.91 9.09
N GLY A 22 -7.77 -2.01 9.83
CA GLY A 22 -8.16 -3.30 9.28
C GLY A 22 -9.54 -3.33 8.60
N GLY A 23 -9.67 -4.26 7.65
CA GLY A 23 -10.89 -4.46 6.88
C GLY A 23 -10.84 -5.68 5.95
N GLY A 24 -10.03 -6.70 6.29
CA GLY A 24 -9.78 -7.86 5.43
C GLY A 24 -9.25 -7.46 4.04
N ALA A 25 -9.64 -8.20 3.00
CA ALA A 25 -9.23 -7.93 1.63
C ALA A 25 -9.60 -6.51 1.13
N ARG A 26 -10.65 -5.89 1.70
CA ARG A 26 -11.01 -4.51 1.37
C ARG A 26 -9.93 -3.52 1.80
N ALA A 27 -9.35 -3.70 2.99
CA ALA A 27 -8.28 -2.82 3.47
C ALA A 27 -7.07 -2.89 2.54
N VAL A 28 -6.68 -4.11 2.12
CA VAL A 28 -5.57 -4.29 1.17
C VAL A 28 -5.81 -3.56 -0.15
N ALA A 29 -6.99 -3.73 -0.75
CA ALA A 29 -7.31 -3.08 -2.02
C ALA A 29 -7.36 -1.54 -1.91
N VAL A 30 -7.93 -1.02 -0.82
CA VAL A 30 -8.01 0.44 -0.59
C VAL A 30 -6.62 1.02 -0.36
N GLU A 31 -5.80 0.38 0.46
CA GLU A 31 -4.45 0.85 0.75
C GLU A 31 -3.55 0.78 -0.49
N ALA A 32 -3.62 -0.32 -1.26
CA ALA A 32 -2.93 -0.43 -2.54
C ALA A 32 -3.31 0.72 -3.48
N GLY A 33 -4.60 0.99 -3.65
CA GLY A 33 -5.07 2.10 -4.49
C GLY A 33 -4.65 3.48 -3.95
N LEU A 34 -4.72 3.70 -2.64
CA LEU A 34 -4.32 4.95 -2.00
C LEU A 34 -2.83 5.22 -2.21
N PHE A 35 -1.97 4.25 -1.92
CA PHE A 35 -0.53 4.42 -2.04
C PHE A 35 -0.06 4.52 -3.50
N VAL A 36 -0.69 3.78 -4.41
CA VAL A 36 -0.47 3.95 -5.86
C VAL A 36 -0.86 5.37 -6.31
N GLY A 37 -2.01 5.87 -5.87
CA GLY A 37 -2.44 7.23 -6.21
C GLY A 37 -1.56 8.33 -5.59
N LEU A 38 -1.00 8.10 -4.40
CA LEU A 38 -0.01 9.01 -3.81
C LEU A 38 1.30 9.00 -4.60
N ALA A 39 1.72 7.82 -5.08
CA ALA A 39 2.94 7.68 -5.87
C ALA A 39 2.85 8.39 -7.24
N ASP A 40 1.66 8.46 -7.87
CA ASP A 40 1.46 9.22 -9.12
C ASP A 40 1.87 10.71 -8.99
N GLY A 41 1.84 11.27 -7.77
CA GLY A 41 2.29 12.62 -7.48
C GLY A 41 3.80 12.77 -7.21
N GLU A 42 4.55 11.68 -7.12
CA GLU A 42 5.98 11.66 -6.79
C GLU A 42 6.85 11.52 -8.05
N ALA A 43 8.04 12.09 -8.02
CA ALA A 43 8.93 12.15 -9.19
C ALA A 43 9.41 10.77 -9.68
N ASP A 44 9.44 9.78 -8.79
CA ASP A 44 9.87 8.41 -9.07
C ASP A 44 8.71 7.42 -9.21
N GLN A 45 7.47 7.86 -8.98
CA GLN A 45 6.27 7.02 -8.94
C GLN A 45 6.42 5.77 -8.05
N ALA A 46 7.28 5.84 -7.04
CA ALA A 46 7.60 4.71 -6.19
C ALA A 46 6.73 4.75 -4.93
N VAL A 47 5.89 3.72 -4.76
CA VAL A 47 5.07 3.56 -3.55
C VAL A 47 5.93 3.48 -2.29
N GLU A 48 7.14 2.93 -2.41
CA GLU A 48 8.13 2.84 -1.35
C GLU A 48 8.57 4.22 -0.85
N SER A 49 8.67 5.21 -1.75
CA SER A 49 9.05 6.58 -1.40
C SER A 49 7.99 7.26 -0.53
N CYS A 50 6.71 6.97 -0.75
CA CYS A 50 5.63 7.45 0.12
C CYS A 50 5.79 6.92 1.56
N LEU A 51 6.23 5.67 1.70
CA LEU A 51 6.35 4.98 2.99
C LEU A 51 7.65 5.30 3.72
N ALA A 52 8.73 5.54 2.98
CA ALA A 52 10.03 5.93 3.52
C ALA A 52 9.96 7.21 4.37
N SER A 53 8.92 8.02 4.19
CA SER A 53 8.69 9.23 4.97
C SER A 53 8.24 8.97 6.41
N PHE A 54 7.75 7.76 6.73
CA PHE A 54 7.23 7.40 8.06
C PHE A 54 8.26 6.58 8.86
N GLN A 55 8.44 6.91 10.14
CA GLN A 55 9.36 6.20 11.04
C GLN A 55 8.68 5.08 11.83
N LEU A 56 7.35 5.10 11.91
CA LEU A 56 6.57 4.08 12.63
C LEU A 56 5.34 3.70 11.83
N LEU A 57 5.09 2.40 11.71
CA LEU A 57 3.89 1.84 11.10
C LEU A 57 3.13 1.00 12.13
N SER A 58 1.84 1.29 12.29
CA SER A 58 0.88 0.49 13.05
C SER A 58 -0.22 -0.01 12.11
N SER A 59 -0.51 -1.30 12.13
CA SER A 59 -1.55 -1.90 11.29
C SER A 59 -2.32 -2.98 12.05
N VAL A 60 -3.53 -3.29 11.59
CA VAL A 60 -4.35 -4.36 12.17
C VAL A 60 -5.12 -5.12 11.09
N SER A 61 -5.30 -6.44 11.27
CA SER A 61 -6.12 -7.30 10.41
C SER A 61 -5.71 -7.20 8.93
N GLY A 62 -6.63 -6.91 8.01
CA GLY A 62 -6.35 -6.83 6.57
C GLY A 62 -5.23 -5.86 6.20
N SER A 63 -5.08 -4.75 6.91
CA SER A 63 -3.97 -3.80 6.68
C SER A 63 -2.61 -4.38 7.05
N SER A 64 -2.58 -5.34 7.97
CA SER A 64 -1.35 -6.07 8.28
C SER A 64 -0.93 -6.97 7.11
N TRP A 65 -1.87 -7.46 6.29
CA TRP A 65 -1.54 -8.18 5.06
C TRP A 65 -0.91 -7.24 4.05
N PHE A 66 -1.52 -6.08 3.78
CA PHE A 66 -0.93 -5.05 2.91
C PHE A 66 0.47 -4.65 3.38
N SER A 67 0.61 -4.31 4.67
CA SER A 67 1.90 -3.91 5.25
C SER A 67 2.95 -5.00 5.13
N SER A 68 2.58 -6.27 5.28
CA SER A 68 3.52 -7.40 5.15
C SER A 68 3.93 -7.63 3.70
N GLU A 69 2.99 -7.60 2.76
CA GLU A 69 3.27 -7.70 1.33
C GLU A 69 4.21 -6.58 0.88
N LEU A 70 3.91 -5.36 1.30
CA LEU A 70 4.71 -4.17 1.00
C LEU A 70 6.17 -4.26 1.52
N LEU A 71 6.38 -4.87 2.69
CA LEU A 71 7.71 -5.00 3.29
C LEU A 71 8.49 -6.22 2.78
N PHE A 72 7.82 -7.29 2.36
CA PHE A 72 8.46 -8.59 2.15
C PHE A 72 8.17 -9.26 0.80
N SER A 73 7.29 -8.70 -0.03
CA SER A 73 6.83 -9.31 -1.29
C SER A 73 7.23 -8.47 -2.50
N GLU A 74 8.33 -8.85 -3.16
CA GLU A 74 8.80 -8.17 -4.38
C GLU A 74 7.75 -8.20 -5.50
N SER A 75 7.02 -9.31 -5.67
CA SER A 75 5.96 -9.40 -6.67
C SER A 75 4.82 -8.42 -6.40
N PHE A 76 4.48 -8.18 -5.12
CA PHE A 76 3.49 -7.18 -4.75
C PHE A 76 4.01 -5.75 -5.02
N LEU A 77 5.27 -5.46 -4.70
CA LEU A 77 5.89 -4.17 -5.05
C LEU A 77 5.88 -3.92 -6.56
N GLN A 78 6.23 -4.92 -7.36
CA GLN A 78 6.17 -4.83 -8.82
C GLN A 78 4.74 -4.62 -9.33
N LEU A 79 3.74 -5.24 -8.70
CA LEU A 79 2.34 -4.96 -8.99
C LEU A 79 1.99 -3.50 -8.71
N LEU A 80 2.33 -2.96 -7.54
CA LEU A 80 2.01 -1.57 -7.19
C LEU A 80 2.72 -0.57 -8.11
N ARG A 81 4.01 -0.79 -8.43
CA ARG A 81 4.75 0.00 -9.42
C ARG A 81 4.09 -0.05 -10.79
N GLY A 82 3.65 -1.25 -11.21
CA GLY A 82 2.92 -1.43 -12.47
C GLY A 82 1.55 -0.75 -12.48
N MET A 83 0.88 -0.63 -11.33
CA MET A 83 -0.36 0.13 -11.19
C MET A 83 -0.11 1.64 -11.23
N ALA A 84 0.95 2.12 -10.60
CA ALA A 84 1.33 3.53 -10.61
C ALA A 84 1.76 4.01 -12.01
N ALA A 85 2.55 3.20 -12.73
CA ALA A 85 3.01 3.54 -14.07
C ALA A 85 1.90 3.60 -15.14
N ASP A 86 0.78 2.90 -14.91
CA ASP A 86 -0.41 2.99 -15.78
C ASP A 86 -1.69 2.83 -14.93
N PRO A 87 -2.17 3.96 -14.36
CA PRO A 87 -3.35 3.97 -13.49
C PRO A 87 -4.62 3.50 -14.19
N SER A 88 -4.70 3.63 -15.52
CA SER A 88 -5.89 3.25 -16.30
C SER A 88 -6.15 1.74 -16.26
N SER A 89 -5.09 0.93 -16.08
CA SER A 89 -5.17 -0.53 -15.94
C SER A 89 -4.92 -1.02 -14.51
N ALA A 90 -4.81 -0.13 -13.52
CA ALA A 90 -4.50 -0.50 -12.15
C ALA A 90 -5.50 -1.50 -11.55
N ALA A 91 -6.80 -1.28 -11.80
CA ALA A 91 -7.86 -2.16 -11.32
C ALA A 91 -7.77 -3.57 -11.93
N SER A 92 -7.54 -3.70 -13.25
CA SER A 92 -7.40 -5.00 -13.90
C SER A 92 -6.14 -5.72 -13.46
N LYS A 93 -5.01 -5.01 -13.34
CA LYS A 93 -3.74 -5.56 -12.82
C LYS A 93 -3.90 -6.11 -11.40
N PHE A 94 -4.55 -5.36 -10.50
CA PHE A 94 -4.77 -5.81 -9.13
C PHE A 94 -5.71 -7.02 -9.06
N GLN A 95 -6.76 -7.02 -9.89
CA GLN A 95 -7.68 -8.16 -10.02
C GLN A 95 -6.96 -9.43 -10.48
N GLU A 96 -6.12 -9.33 -11.51
CA GLU A 96 -5.44 -10.47 -12.11
C GLU A 96 -4.29 -11.00 -11.27
N SER A 97 -3.50 -10.10 -10.68
CA SER A 97 -2.24 -10.46 -10.00
C SER A 97 -2.38 -10.69 -8.50
N TRP A 98 -3.43 -10.16 -7.85
CA TRP A 98 -3.63 -10.33 -6.41
C TRP A 98 -4.95 -11.03 -6.08
N ILE A 99 -6.09 -10.57 -6.61
CA ILE A 99 -7.41 -11.11 -6.24
C ILE A 99 -7.61 -12.52 -6.80
N ARG A 100 -7.43 -12.73 -8.11
CA ARG A 100 -7.69 -14.02 -8.76
C ARG A 100 -6.86 -15.17 -8.17
N PRO A 101 -5.55 -15.02 -7.89
CA PRO A 101 -4.77 -16.07 -7.21
C PRO A 101 -5.35 -16.47 -5.85
N TRP A 102 -5.79 -15.49 -5.05
CA TRP A 102 -6.43 -15.75 -3.76
C TRP A 102 -7.76 -16.50 -3.91
N LEU A 103 -8.60 -16.12 -4.88
CA LEU A 103 -9.86 -16.81 -5.15
C LEU A 103 -9.63 -18.26 -5.59
N THR A 104 -8.66 -18.49 -6.48
CA THR A 104 -8.27 -19.84 -6.92
C THR A 104 -7.76 -20.67 -5.74
N ALA A 105 -6.86 -20.12 -4.92
CA ALA A 105 -6.28 -20.82 -3.78
C ALA A 105 -7.30 -21.16 -2.69
N THR A 106 -8.37 -20.38 -2.57
CA THR A 106 -9.43 -20.58 -1.56
C THR A 106 -10.65 -21.33 -2.08
N ALA A 107 -10.63 -21.78 -3.35
CA ALA A 107 -11.68 -22.58 -3.98
C ALA A 107 -13.10 -22.02 -3.81
N VAL A 108 -13.22 -20.68 -3.73
CA VAL A 108 -14.52 -20.01 -3.58
C VAL A 108 -15.44 -20.24 -4.77
N ASP A 109 -14.87 -20.47 -5.96
CA ASP A 109 -15.62 -20.77 -7.18
C ASP A 109 -16.00 -22.25 -7.34
N GLU A 110 -15.31 -23.18 -6.67
CA GLU A 110 -15.59 -24.62 -6.79
C GLU A 110 -16.86 -25.07 -6.03
N LYS A 111 -17.36 -24.24 -5.11
CA LYS A 111 -18.58 -24.53 -4.32
C LYS A 111 -19.89 -24.05 -4.96
N ARG A 112 -19.87 -23.50 -6.18
CA ARG A 112 -21.13 -23.29 -6.92
C ARG A 112 -21.67 -24.66 -7.34
N CYS A 113 -22.63 -25.17 -6.57
CA CYS A 113 -23.48 -26.29 -6.96
C CYS A 113 -23.94 -26.06 -8.42
N PRO A 114 -23.71 -27.00 -9.36
CA PRO A 114 -24.24 -26.85 -10.69
C PRO A 114 -25.76 -26.82 -10.58
N VAL A 115 -26.34 -25.67 -10.88
CA VAL A 115 -27.79 -25.53 -11.00
C VAL A 115 -28.17 -26.28 -12.27
N THR A 116 -28.53 -27.55 -12.11
CA THR A 116 -29.23 -28.36 -13.11
C THR A 116 -30.67 -27.90 -13.23
#